data_AF-A0A399ZBC2-F1
#
_entry.id   AF-A0A399ZBC2-F1
#
_cell.length_a   1.000
_cell.length_b   1.000
_cell.length_c   1.000
_cell.angle_alpha   90.00
_cell.angle_beta   90.00
_cell.angle_gamma   90.00
#
_symmetry.space_group_name_H-M   'P 1'
#
loop_
_entity.id
_entity.type
_entity.pdbx_description
1 polymer ?
#
loop_
_entity_poly.entity_id
_entity_poly.type
_entity_poly.pdbx_seq_one_letter_code
_entity_poly.pdbx_strand_id
1 'polypeptide(L)'
;MTGRVRSGDPGWRIYPASLRDIETVVDAAGLDRFALFGMSQGGGAAVKYAAQHQERVTHVIILGGYLQGSYYADRDSTRYEEYEVRQRLLKLAWAVDHPPYQQVFATELIPDGTTEQIKWLTDLQRISSTGENAARLREGYSQINVLEEAAHLAVPTLVLHARDDMAVSFERGRRLATSIPGARFVPLESKNHILLPSESAWQQFWHHFYAFLGIPEGMYRDSLHHASATSTLSRFAGLTLREREVLHLLARGYRNDEIAATLVLSAKTVRNYVSRIFDKLGVSSRGEAIVLAKESGFG
;
A
#
# COMPACT_ATOMS: atom_id res chain seq x y z
N MET A 1 35.24 0.46 -12.04
CA MET A 1 35.14 1.84 -12.56
C MET A 1 34.43 2.69 -11.53
N THR A 2 35.15 3.61 -10.90
CA THR A 2 34.67 4.44 -9.79
C THR A 2 33.76 5.56 -10.30
N GLY A 3 32.45 5.27 -10.36
CA GLY A 3 31.43 6.29 -10.62
C GLY A 3 31.35 7.27 -9.46
N ARG A 4 32.09 8.38 -9.52
CA ARG A 4 31.82 9.56 -8.70
C ARG A 4 30.43 10.07 -9.08
N VAL A 5 29.44 9.84 -8.22
CA VAL A 5 28.15 10.53 -8.29
C VAL A 5 28.43 12.00 -8.01
N ARG A 6 28.15 12.85 -9.00
CA ARG A 6 28.40 14.29 -8.90
C ARG A 6 27.33 14.89 -8.02
N SER A 7 27.72 15.64 -6.99
CA SER A 7 26.89 16.49 -6.12
C SER A 7 26.07 17.58 -6.86
N GLY A 8 26.03 17.54 -8.20
CA GLY A 8 25.26 18.42 -9.07
C GLY A 8 24.08 17.73 -9.79
N ASP A 9 23.81 16.45 -9.55
CA ASP A 9 22.64 15.76 -10.13
C ASP A 9 21.35 16.16 -9.36
N PRO A 10 20.28 16.61 -10.04
CA PRO A 10 19.02 17.02 -9.38
C PRO A 10 18.43 15.99 -8.40
N GLY A 11 18.66 14.69 -8.60
CA GLY A 11 18.21 13.64 -7.68
C GLY A 11 18.75 13.79 -6.25
N TRP A 12 19.98 14.30 -6.09
CA TRP A 12 20.65 14.52 -4.79
C TRP A 12 19.89 15.51 -3.87
N ARG A 13 19.11 16.41 -4.46
CA ARG A 13 18.38 17.45 -3.72
C ARG A 13 16.98 17.04 -3.30
N ILE A 14 16.45 15.92 -3.79
CA ILE A 14 15.06 15.52 -3.57
C ILE A 14 14.79 15.23 -2.10
N TYR A 15 15.65 14.42 -1.46
CA TYR A 15 15.46 14.10 -0.05
C TYR A 15 15.60 15.32 0.88
N PRO A 16 16.63 16.18 0.72
CA PRO A 16 16.66 17.45 1.45
C PRO A 16 15.48 18.38 1.14
N ALA A 17 14.99 18.41 -0.10
CA ALA A 17 13.83 19.22 -0.48
C ALA A 17 12.55 18.71 0.19
N SER A 18 12.34 17.40 0.26
CA SER A 18 11.14 16.83 0.89
C SER A 18 11.00 17.21 2.37
N LEU A 19 12.11 17.42 3.08
CA LEU A 19 12.08 17.91 4.47
C LEU A 19 11.58 19.35 4.57
N ARG A 20 12.00 20.21 3.63
CA ARG A 20 11.49 21.59 3.54
C ARG A 20 10.02 21.62 3.13
N ASP A 21 9.59 20.68 2.30
CA ASP A 21 8.18 20.56 1.91
C ASP A 21 7.32 20.20 3.13
N ILE A 22 7.79 19.29 4.00
CA ILE A 22 7.10 18.99 5.28
C ILE A 22 6.96 20.27 6.11
N GLU A 23 8.06 21.00 6.34
CA GLU A 23 8.03 22.24 7.13
C GLU A 23 7.07 23.27 6.54
N THR A 24 7.10 23.44 5.21
CA THR A 24 6.23 24.39 4.50
C THR A 24 4.76 24.04 4.68
N VAL A 25 4.40 22.75 4.60
CA VAL A 25 3.02 22.28 4.80
C VAL A 25 2.58 22.46 6.24
N VAL A 26 3.45 22.12 7.21
CA VAL A 26 3.19 22.26 8.64
C VAL A 26 2.93 23.73 9.00
N ASP A 27 3.77 24.63 8.53
CA ASP A 27 3.64 26.06 8.78
C ASP A 27 2.40 26.65 8.11
N ALA A 28 2.13 26.27 6.85
CA ALA A 28 0.93 26.70 6.14
C ALA A 28 -0.36 26.19 6.81
N ALA A 29 -0.32 25.01 7.44
CA ALA A 29 -1.42 24.45 8.21
C ALA A 29 -1.54 25.05 9.63
N GLY A 30 -0.57 25.87 10.06
CA GLY A 30 -0.56 26.47 11.41
C GLY A 30 -0.41 25.44 12.53
N LEU A 31 0.31 24.35 12.29
CA LEU A 31 0.46 23.26 13.26
C LEU A 31 1.66 23.51 14.19
N ASP A 32 1.39 23.82 15.46
CA ASP A 32 2.45 24.00 16.46
C ASP A 32 3.02 22.65 16.94
N ARG A 33 2.14 21.67 17.18
CA ARG A 33 2.50 20.29 17.54
C ARG A 33 1.61 19.28 16.83
N PHE A 34 2.20 18.19 16.34
CA PHE A 34 1.48 17.20 15.54
C PHE A 34 2.13 15.81 15.62
N ALA A 35 1.40 14.77 15.19
CA ALA A 35 1.96 13.45 14.95
C ALA A 35 2.39 13.33 13.48
N LEU A 36 3.50 12.65 13.21
CA LEU A 36 4.03 12.47 11.87
C LEU A 36 3.98 10.99 11.46
N PHE A 37 3.31 10.72 10.35
CA PHE A 37 3.23 9.39 9.76
C PHE A 37 4.07 9.32 8.48
N GLY A 38 4.98 8.33 8.40
CA GLY A 38 5.84 8.09 7.26
C GLY A 38 5.67 6.67 6.71
N MET A 39 5.29 6.55 5.44
CA MET A 39 5.19 5.25 4.77
C MET A 39 6.36 5.05 3.80
N SER A 40 6.92 3.84 3.76
CA SER A 40 8.01 3.48 2.86
C SER A 40 9.22 4.43 3.01
N GLN A 41 9.71 5.00 1.91
CA GLN A 41 10.72 6.07 1.90
C GLN A 41 10.37 7.28 2.80
N GLY A 42 9.08 7.56 3.02
CA GLY A 42 8.62 8.59 3.95
C GLY A 42 8.99 8.31 5.39
N GLY A 43 9.25 7.04 5.76
CA GLY A 43 9.72 6.67 7.10
C GLY A 43 11.07 7.29 7.45
N GLY A 44 12.03 7.26 6.52
CA GLY A 44 13.33 7.92 6.72
C GLY A 44 13.20 9.43 6.82
N ALA A 45 12.38 10.04 5.96
CA ALA A 45 12.09 11.47 6.02
C ALA A 45 11.43 11.88 7.35
N ALA A 46 10.49 11.07 7.84
CA ALA A 46 9.83 11.31 9.13
C ALA A 46 10.81 11.25 10.30
N VAL A 47 11.72 10.27 10.32
CA VAL A 47 12.78 10.19 11.34
C VAL A 47 13.66 11.43 11.32
N LYS A 48 14.13 11.83 10.13
CA LYS A 48 15.02 13.00 10.01
C LYS A 48 14.34 14.29 10.42
N TYR A 49 13.13 14.52 9.94
CA TYR A 49 12.34 15.69 10.31
C TYR A 49 12.08 15.71 11.82
N ALA A 50 11.60 14.60 12.38
CA ALA A 50 11.28 14.53 13.81
C ALA A 50 12.51 14.73 14.69
N ALA A 51 13.68 14.20 14.32
CA ALA A 51 14.91 14.40 15.08
C ALA A 51 15.38 15.87 15.10
N GLN A 52 15.06 16.63 14.05
CA GLN A 52 15.36 18.06 13.94
C GLN A 52 14.33 18.96 14.64
N HIS A 53 13.11 18.45 14.87
CA HIS A 53 11.95 19.20 15.36
C HIS A 53 11.22 18.46 16.50
N GLN A 54 11.97 17.91 17.46
CA GLN A 54 11.42 17.07 18.54
C GLN A 54 10.43 17.82 19.43
N GLU A 55 10.50 19.15 19.47
CA GLU A 55 9.55 20.03 20.17
C GLU A 55 8.17 20.09 19.49
N ARG A 56 8.13 19.97 18.15
CA ARG A 56 6.89 20.00 17.35
C ARG A 56 6.27 18.61 17.19
N VAL A 57 7.09 17.57 17.04
CA VAL A 57 6.59 16.22 16.77
C VAL A 57 6.23 15.48 18.06
N THR A 58 4.97 15.10 18.19
CA THR A 58 4.43 14.37 19.35
C THR A 58 4.65 12.86 19.26
N HIS A 59 4.53 12.30 18.06
CA HIS A 59 4.62 10.88 17.77
C HIS A 59 5.16 10.69 16.35
N VAL A 60 5.96 9.65 16.14
CA VAL A 60 6.36 9.18 14.82
C VAL A 60 5.78 7.79 14.59
N ILE A 61 5.04 7.61 13.49
CA ILE A 61 4.49 6.30 13.10
C ILE A 61 5.03 5.96 11.72
N ILE A 62 5.58 4.77 11.56
CA ILE A 62 6.23 4.34 10.33
C ILE A 62 5.62 3.03 9.85
N LEU A 63 5.25 2.96 8.58
CA LEU A 63 4.81 1.72 7.91
C LEU A 63 5.78 1.37 6.78
N GLY A 64 6.43 0.21 6.84
CA GLY A 64 7.28 -0.28 5.75
C GLY A 64 8.55 0.54 5.52
N GLY A 65 9.03 1.28 6.52
CA GLY A 65 10.16 2.22 6.38
C GLY A 65 11.55 1.61 6.52
N TYR A 66 12.58 2.42 6.28
CA TYR A 66 13.99 2.01 6.39
C TYR A 66 14.92 3.18 6.75
N LEU A 67 16.04 2.89 7.43
CA LEU A 67 17.06 3.88 7.84
C LEU A 67 17.94 4.35 6.68
N GLN A 68 18.24 3.43 5.77
CA GLN A 68 19.20 3.65 4.69
C GLN A 68 18.56 3.19 3.40
N GLY A 69 18.58 4.03 2.36
CA GLY A 69 18.21 3.65 1.01
C GLY A 69 19.27 2.75 0.35
N SER A 70 18.94 2.18 -0.80
CA SER A 70 19.79 1.17 -1.46
C SER A 70 21.19 1.66 -1.82
N TYR A 71 21.40 2.97 -2.04
CA TYR A 71 22.74 3.53 -2.27
C TYR A 71 23.70 3.27 -1.11
N TYR A 72 23.21 3.28 0.12
CA TYR A 72 24.01 3.04 1.32
C TYR A 72 23.89 1.59 1.82
N ALA A 73 22.69 1.03 1.77
CA ALA A 73 22.42 -0.30 2.33
C ALA A 73 22.95 -1.44 1.46
N ASP A 74 22.98 -1.27 0.13
CA ASP A 74 23.18 -2.37 -0.81
C ASP A 74 24.42 -2.19 -1.71
N ARG A 75 25.13 -1.05 -1.62
CA ARG A 75 26.12 -0.53 -2.60
C ARG A 75 27.06 -1.56 -3.23
N ASP A 76 27.59 -2.47 -2.42
CA ASP A 76 28.61 -3.44 -2.81
C ASP A 76 28.03 -4.86 -2.93
N SER A 77 26.74 -4.97 -3.27
CA SER A 77 26.01 -6.24 -3.37
C SER A 77 25.26 -6.35 -4.71
N THR A 78 24.91 -7.58 -5.08
CA THR A 78 24.05 -7.87 -6.24
C THR A 78 22.69 -7.17 -6.16
N ARG A 79 22.21 -6.84 -4.94
CA ARG A 79 20.97 -6.07 -4.76
C ARG A 79 21.07 -4.66 -5.31
N TYR A 80 22.25 -4.05 -5.31
CA TYR A 80 22.43 -2.73 -5.92
C TYR A 80 22.42 -2.80 -7.44
N GLU A 81 23.00 -3.85 -8.02
CA GLU A 81 22.89 -4.13 -9.46
C GLU A 81 21.43 -4.37 -9.87
N GLU A 82 20.68 -5.17 -9.11
CA GLU A 82 19.24 -5.37 -9.30
C GLU A 82 18.46 -4.05 -9.21
N TYR A 83 18.79 -3.20 -8.24
CA TYR A 83 18.22 -1.87 -8.10
C TYR A 83 18.50 -1.01 -9.34
N GLU A 84 19.73 -0.98 -9.87
CA GLU A 84 20.07 -0.21 -11.08
C GLU A 84 19.31 -0.71 -12.31
N VAL A 85 19.17 -2.03 -12.48
CA VAL A 85 18.36 -2.63 -13.56
C VAL A 85 16.89 -2.23 -13.40
N ARG A 86 16.34 -2.33 -12.20
CA ARG A 86 14.95 -1.94 -11.89
C ARG A 86 14.72 -0.44 -12.09
N GLN A 87 15.71 0.42 -11.87
CA GLN A 87 15.62 1.85 -12.16
C GLN A 87 15.48 2.13 -13.65
N ARG A 88 16.27 1.44 -14.49
CA ARG A 88 16.16 1.56 -15.95
C ARG A 88 14.81 1.04 -16.43
N LEU A 89 14.33 -0.06 -15.86
CA LEU A 89 13.00 -0.59 -16.15
C LEU A 89 11.89 0.38 -15.76
N LEU A 90 12.00 1.05 -14.60
CA LEU A 90 11.02 2.02 -14.13
C LEU A 90 10.83 3.17 -15.14
N LYS A 91 11.93 3.71 -15.67
CA LYS A 91 11.90 4.77 -16.71
C LYS A 91 11.12 4.31 -17.94
N LEU A 92 11.32 3.06 -18.37
CA LEU A 92 10.63 2.49 -19.53
C LEU A 92 9.15 2.19 -19.23
N ALA A 93 8.86 1.61 -18.06
CA ALA A 93 7.52 1.20 -17.65
C ALA A 93 6.54 2.38 -17.55
N TRP A 94 7.01 3.55 -17.12
CA TRP A 94 6.20 4.77 -17.05
C TRP A 94 6.08 5.52 -18.38
N ALA A 95 7.05 5.36 -19.29
CA ALA A 95 7.09 6.07 -20.57
C ALA A 95 6.24 5.39 -21.65
N VAL A 96 6.05 4.07 -21.54
CA VAL A 96 5.34 3.27 -22.54
C VAL A 96 4.09 2.66 -21.91
N ASP A 97 2.95 2.75 -22.61
CA ASP A 97 1.71 2.07 -22.23
C ASP A 97 1.80 0.58 -22.54
N HIS A 98 2.70 -0.12 -21.83
CA HIS A 98 2.99 -1.54 -22.01
C HIS A 98 2.74 -2.30 -20.70
N PRO A 99 1.56 -2.96 -20.56
CA PRO A 99 1.10 -3.51 -19.28
C PRO A 99 2.09 -4.45 -18.56
N PRO A 100 2.84 -5.33 -19.24
CA PRO A 100 3.80 -6.22 -18.58
C PRO A 100 4.90 -5.53 -17.77
N TYR A 101 5.38 -4.36 -18.18
CA TYR A 101 6.45 -3.66 -17.44
C TYR A 101 5.92 -2.89 -16.23
N GLN A 102 4.69 -2.41 -16.34
CA GLN A 102 4.04 -1.63 -15.29
C GLN A 102 3.58 -2.52 -14.13
N GLN A 103 3.12 -3.73 -14.43
CA GLN A 103 2.67 -4.69 -13.41
C GLN A 103 3.78 -5.12 -12.46
N VAL A 104 5.05 -5.16 -12.91
CA VAL A 104 6.19 -5.57 -12.07
C VAL A 104 6.26 -4.77 -10.77
N PHE A 105 6.04 -3.45 -10.83
CA PHE A 105 6.13 -2.59 -9.64
C PHE A 105 4.86 -2.60 -8.81
N ALA A 106 3.68 -2.70 -9.43
CA ALA A 106 2.42 -2.78 -8.70
C ALA A 106 2.30 -4.09 -7.92
N THR A 107 2.68 -5.23 -8.53
CA THR A 107 2.64 -6.55 -7.88
C THR A 107 3.64 -6.69 -6.73
N GLU A 108 4.71 -5.90 -6.70
CA GLU A 108 5.61 -5.85 -5.54
C GLU A 108 5.02 -5.07 -4.36
N LEU A 109 4.19 -4.07 -4.65
CA LEU A 109 3.54 -3.26 -3.63
C LEU A 109 2.30 -3.94 -3.05
N ILE A 110 1.53 -4.63 -3.90
CA ILE A 110 0.29 -5.33 -3.55
C ILE A 110 0.20 -6.72 -4.21
N PRO A 111 1.11 -7.66 -3.87
CA PRO A 111 1.12 -9.01 -4.47
C PRO A 111 -0.19 -9.78 -4.32
N ASP A 112 -0.94 -9.54 -3.24
CA ASP A 112 -2.25 -10.17 -3.01
C ASP A 112 -3.42 -9.31 -3.55
N GLY A 113 -3.11 -8.24 -4.29
CA GLY A 113 -4.09 -7.38 -4.93
C GLY A 113 -4.83 -8.08 -6.08
N THR A 114 -6.12 -7.80 -6.22
CA THR A 114 -6.89 -8.21 -7.40
C THR A 114 -6.34 -7.58 -8.68
N THR A 115 -6.64 -8.15 -9.85
CA THR A 115 -6.27 -7.57 -11.14
C THR A 115 -6.73 -6.12 -11.28
N GLU A 116 -7.92 -5.79 -10.76
CA GLU A 116 -8.47 -4.44 -10.78
C GLU A 116 -7.67 -3.49 -9.87
N GLN A 117 -7.27 -3.92 -8.68
CA GLN A 117 -6.45 -3.12 -7.75
C GLN A 117 -5.04 -2.90 -8.28
N ILE A 118 -4.41 -3.93 -8.86
CA ILE A 118 -3.10 -3.83 -9.51
C ILE A 118 -3.17 -2.83 -10.66
N LYS A 119 -4.19 -2.95 -11.53
CA LYS A 119 -4.41 -2.01 -12.63
C LYS A 119 -4.64 -0.59 -12.11
N TRP A 120 -5.47 -0.42 -11.09
CA TRP A 120 -5.73 0.88 -10.48
C TRP A 120 -4.45 1.53 -9.93
N LEU A 121 -3.61 0.75 -9.23
CA LEU A 121 -2.34 1.24 -8.71
C LEU A 121 -1.37 1.64 -9.82
N THR A 122 -1.29 0.83 -10.88
CA THR A 122 -0.52 1.15 -12.09
C THR A 122 -1.01 2.45 -12.75
N ASP A 123 -2.32 2.63 -12.89
CA ASP A 123 -2.90 3.84 -13.47
C ASP A 123 -2.61 5.07 -12.57
N LEU A 124 -2.77 4.93 -11.25
CA LEU A 124 -2.48 5.98 -10.28
C LEU A 124 -1.01 6.43 -10.37
N GLN A 125 -0.10 5.47 -10.41
CA GLN A 125 1.33 5.68 -10.58
C GLN A 125 1.64 6.51 -11.83
N ARG A 126 0.97 6.23 -12.95
CA ARG A 126 1.14 6.93 -14.23
C ARG A 126 0.60 8.37 -14.21
N ILE A 127 -0.57 8.59 -13.62
CA ILE A 127 -1.15 9.95 -13.57
C ILE A 127 -0.44 10.86 -12.56
N SER A 128 0.23 10.28 -11.56
CA SER A 128 0.88 11.03 -10.48
C SER A 128 2.22 11.64 -10.90
N SER A 129 2.91 11.05 -11.88
CA SER A 129 4.24 11.54 -12.30
C SER A 129 4.67 11.01 -13.66
N THR A 130 5.69 11.65 -14.23
CA THR A 130 6.40 11.12 -15.42
C THR A 130 7.41 10.05 -15.00
N GLY A 131 7.80 9.15 -15.91
CA GLY A 131 8.82 8.14 -15.62
C GLY A 131 10.18 8.71 -15.26
N GLU A 132 10.53 9.85 -15.87
CA GLU A 132 11.76 10.57 -15.53
C GLU A 132 11.70 11.12 -14.10
N ASN A 133 10.57 11.68 -13.67
CA ASN A 133 10.39 12.14 -12.29
C ASN A 133 10.34 10.97 -11.30
N ALA A 134 9.67 9.86 -11.63
CA ALA A 134 9.63 8.67 -10.79
C ALA A 134 11.04 8.10 -10.55
N ALA A 135 11.87 8.03 -11.60
CA ALA A 135 13.25 7.60 -11.47
C ALA A 135 14.10 8.58 -10.65
N ARG A 136 13.95 9.89 -10.87
CA ARG A 136 14.62 10.90 -10.04
C ARG A 136 14.23 10.77 -8.57
N LEU A 137 12.94 10.65 -8.27
CA LEU A 137 12.43 10.44 -6.91
C LEU A 137 13.08 9.20 -6.28
N ARG A 138 13.03 8.06 -6.97
CA ARG A 138 13.57 6.81 -6.46
C ARG A 138 15.10 6.87 -6.27
N GLU A 139 15.82 7.57 -7.14
CA GLU A 139 17.25 7.84 -6.98
C GLU A 139 17.53 8.73 -5.77
N GLY A 140 16.78 9.82 -5.59
CA GLY A 140 16.90 10.67 -4.41
C GLY A 140 16.65 9.92 -3.10
N TYR A 141 15.61 9.08 -3.06
CA TYR A 141 15.29 8.29 -1.87
C TYR A 141 16.24 7.11 -1.64
N SER A 142 16.93 6.62 -2.67
CA SER A 142 18.00 5.63 -2.49
C SER A 142 19.15 6.15 -1.62
N GLN A 143 19.26 7.48 -1.48
CA GLN A 143 20.29 8.18 -0.72
C GLN A 143 19.79 8.61 0.68
N ILE A 144 18.62 8.15 1.11
CA ILE A 144 18.22 8.30 2.52
C ILE A 144 19.30 7.64 3.38
N ASN A 145 19.78 8.35 4.40
CA ASN A 145 20.56 7.79 5.49
C ASN A 145 20.23 8.59 6.75
N VAL A 146 19.59 7.94 7.72
CA VAL A 146 19.13 8.55 8.97
C VAL A 146 19.59 7.77 10.21
N LEU A 147 20.73 7.08 10.11
CA LEU A 147 21.29 6.31 11.23
C LEU A 147 21.58 7.17 12.46
N GLU A 148 22.14 8.36 12.24
CA GLU A 148 22.50 9.29 13.30
C GLU A 148 21.23 9.90 13.92
N GLU A 149 20.31 10.38 13.09
CA GLU A 149 19.04 10.94 13.55
C GLU A 149 18.21 9.92 14.33
N ALA A 150 18.15 8.67 13.87
CA ALA A 150 17.45 7.59 14.56
C ALA A 150 18.01 7.35 15.97
N ALA A 151 19.34 7.34 16.14
CA ALA A 151 19.99 7.07 17.41
C ALA A 151 19.70 8.12 18.50
N HIS A 152 19.30 9.34 18.10
CA HIS A 152 19.06 10.46 19.00
C HIS A 152 17.58 10.91 19.02
N LEU A 153 16.69 10.20 18.32
CA LEU A 153 15.26 10.50 18.30
C LEU A 153 14.61 10.07 19.62
N ALA A 154 14.21 11.04 20.45
CA ALA A 154 13.52 10.78 21.71
C ALA A 154 11.99 10.78 21.59
N VAL A 155 11.45 11.17 20.42
CA VAL A 155 10.01 11.19 20.16
C VAL A 155 9.44 9.77 20.21
N PRO A 156 8.30 9.52 20.89
CA PRO A 156 7.63 8.23 20.87
C PRO A 156 7.45 7.73 19.43
N THR A 157 8.02 6.56 19.15
CA THR A 157 8.05 6.00 17.79
C THR A 157 7.39 4.63 17.71
N LEU A 158 6.47 4.45 16.78
CA LEU A 158 5.87 3.17 16.39
C LEU A 158 6.33 2.80 14.98
N VAL A 159 6.88 1.60 14.83
CA VAL A 159 7.28 1.03 13.55
C VAL A 159 6.42 -0.21 13.29
N LEU A 160 5.65 -0.20 12.22
CA LEU A 160 4.89 -1.35 11.73
C LEU A 160 5.49 -1.85 10.41
N HIS A 161 5.59 -3.16 10.24
CA HIS A 161 6.19 -3.73 9.03
C HIS A 161 5.58 -5.07 8.68
N ALA A 162 5.21 -5.26 7.41
CA ALA A 162 4.70 -6.52 6.90
C ALA A 162 5.80 -7.60 6.89
N ARG A 163 5.51 -8.80 7.41
CA ARG A 163 6.50 -9.88 7.56
C ARG A 163 7.11 -10.30 6.23
N ASP A 164 6.28 -10.39 5.21
CA ASP A 164 6.66 -10.88 3.88
C ASP A 164 6.66 -9.74 2.85
N ASP A 165 6.92 -8.51 3.30
CA ASP A 165 7.00 -7.31 2.46
C ASP A 165 8.02 -7.51 1.31
N MET A 166 7.50 -7.51 0.09
CA MET A 166 8.29 -7.73 -1.12
C MET A 166 9.04 -6.48 -1.60
N ALA A 167 8.61 -5.29 -1.19
CA ALA A 167 9.20 -4.01 -1.62
C ALA A 167 10.31 -3.56 -0.68
N VAL A 168 10.11 -3.70 0.63
CA VAL A 168 11.08 -3.35 1.66
C VAL A 168 11.16 -4.50 2.65
N SER A 169 12.30 -5.19 2.67
CA SER A 169 12.46 -6.37 3.54
C SER A 169 12.18 -6.06 5.01
N PHE A 170 11.52 -7.00 5.68
CA PHE A 170 11.17 -6.92 7.10
C PHE A 170 12.37 -6.59 8.02
N GLU A 171 13.56 -7.08 7.67
CA GLU A 171 14.79 -6.80 8.40
C GLU A 171 15.14 -5.30 8.42
N ARG A 172 14.82 -4.54 7.36
CA ARG A 172 15.05 -3.09 7.33
C ARG A 172 14.14 -2.37 8.32
N GLY A 173 12.89 -2.78 8.44
CA GLY A 173 11.96 -2.29 9.46
C GLY A 173 12.39 -2.63 10.87
N ARG A 174 12.81 -3.88 11.10
CA ARG A 174 13.35 -4.32 12.38
C ARG A 174 14.57 -3.49 12.80
N ARG A 175 15.51 -3.31 11.87
CA ARG A 175 16.71 -2.50 12.11
C ARG A 175 16.36 -1.04 12.41
N LEU A 176 15.43 -0.45 11.66
CA LEU A 176 14.90 0.89 11.92
C LEU A 176 14.37 1.03 13.34
N ALA A 177 13.51 0.11 13.80
CA ALA A 177 12.99 0.14 15.16
C ALA A 177 14.09 -0.02 16.21
N THR A 178 15.05 -0.94 16.02
CA THR A 178 16.13 -1.14 17.00
C THR A 178 17.13 0.01 17.08
N SER A 179 17.20 0.86 16.06
CA SER A 179 18.07 2.04 16.06
C SER A 179 17.45 3.27 16.73
N ILE A 180 16.15 3.24 17.05
CA ILE A 180 15.45 4.35 17.70
C ILE A 180 15.20 4.00 19.18
N PRO A 181 15.73 4.78 20.14
CA PRO A 181 15.52 4.52 21.56
C PRO A 181 14.03 4.46 21.94
N GLY A 182 13.61 3.35 22.54
CA GLY A 182 12.24 3.17 23.02
C GLY A 182 11.18 2.96 21.93
N ALA A 183 11.57 2.79 20.66
CA ALA A 183 10.61 2.52 19.59
C ALA A 183 9.89 1.17 19.79
N ARG A 184 8.59 1.17 19.52
CA ARG A 184 7.77 -0.04 19.47
C ARG A 184 7.79 -0.62 18.07
N PHE A 185 8.11 -1.91 17.94
CA PHE A 185 8.03 -2.64 16.67
C PHE A 185 6.82 -3.57 16.65
N VAL A 186 6.03 -3.51 15.57
CA VAL A 186 4.85 -4.35 15.36
C VAL A 186 4.97 -5.07 14.01
N PRO A 187 5.19 -6.40 13.99
CA PRO A 187 5.05 -7.17 12.77
C PRO A 187 3.59 -7.25 12.33
N LEU A 188 3.34 -7.13 11.03
CA LEU A 188 2.03 -7.32 10.42
C LEU A 188 2.06 -8.58 9.54
N GLU A 189 1.05 -9.44 9.69
CA GLU A 189 0.89 -10.64 8.87
C GLU A 189 0.36 -10.27 7.47
N SER A 190 1.25 -9.89 6.57
CA SER A 190 0.95 -9.52 5.19
C SER A 190 2.20 -9.65 4.30
N LYS A 191 1.96 -9.79 3.00
CA LYS A 191 2.96 -9.65 1.93
C LYS A 191 2.92 -8.27 1.27
N ASN A 192 1.84 -7.51 1.49
CA ASN A 192 1.61 -6.23 0.86
C ASN A 192 2.42 -5.14 1.55
N HIS A 193 3.15 -4.37 0.74
CA HIS A 193 3.78 -3.14 1.19
C HIS A 193 2.74 -2.03 1.40
N ILE A 194 1.73 -1.98 0.52
CA ILE A 194 0.55 -1.14 0.66
C ILE A 194 -0.59 -2.01 1.16
N LEU A 195 -0.95 -1.85 2.44
CA LEU A 195 -1.99 -2.68 3.03
C LEU A 195 -3.34 -2.49 2.34
N LEU A 196 -4.05 -3.59 2.12
CA LEU A 196 -5.34 -3.64 1.47
C LEU A 196 -6.47 -3.71 2.53
N PRO A 197 -7.56 -2.93 2.40
CA PRO A 197 -8.67 -2.95 3.36
C PRO A 197 -9.31 -4.33 3.63
N SER A 198 -9.15 -5.27 2.69
CA SER A 198 -9.65 -6.63 2.78
C SER A 198 -8.80 -7.57 3.64
N GLU A 199 -7.56 -7.22 3.98
CA GLU A 199 -6.65 -8.11 4.72
C GLU A 199 -6.63 -7.81 6.22
N SER A 200 -6.32 -8.82 7.04
CA SER A 200 -6.30 -8.68 8.51
C SER A 200 -5.27 -7.67 9.01
N ALA A 201 -4.15 -7.53 8.29
CA ALA A 201 -3.10 -6.57 8.60
C ALA A 201 -3.58 -5.11 8.52
N TRP A 202 -4.60 -4.82 7.71
CA TRP A 202 -5.20 -3.49 7.66
C TRP A 202 -5.85 -3.11 8.99
N GLN A 203 -6.66 -3.99 9.58
CA GLN A 203 -7.28 -3.71 10.88
C GLN A 203 -6.23 -3.67 11.99
N GLN A 204 -5.23 -4.56 11.95
CA GLN A 204 -4.10 -4.53 12.89
C GLN A 204 -3.35 -3.21 12.83
N PHE A 205 -3.03 -2.72 11.62
CA PHE A 205 -2.35 -1.44 11.42
C PHE A 205 -3.12 -0.30 12.09
N TRP A 206 -4.41 -0.15 11.77
CA TRP A 206 -5.18 0.95 12.31
C TRP A 206 -5.43 0.84 13.82
N HIS A 207 -5.64 -0.38 14.34
CA HIS A 207 -5.74 -0.61 15.78
C HIS A 207 -4.47 -0.10 16.49
N HIS A 208 -3.29 -0.50 16.02
CA HIS A 208 -2.02 -0.06 16.61
C HIS A 208 -1.75 1.43 16.38
N PHE A 209 -2.12 1.97 15.22
CA PHE A 209 -1.98 3.38 14.88
C PHE A 209 -2.75 4.26 15.87
N TYR A 210 -4.05 4.00 16.05
CA TYR A 210 -4.89 4.80 16.93
C TYR A 210 -4.59 4.58 18.41
N ALA A 211 -4.34 3.33 18.82
CA ALA A 211 -3.95 3.03 20.19
C ALA A 211 -2.63 3.72 20.58
N PHE A 212 -1.68 3.81 19.66
CA PHE A 212 -0.41 4.51 19.90
C PHE A 212 -0.57 6.03 20.03
N LEU A 213 -1.54 6.60 19.33
CA LEU A 213 -1.93 8.01 19.50
C LEU A 213 -2.79 8.26 20.76
N GLY A 214 -3.07 7.23 21.55
CA GLY A 214 -3.90 7.33 22.75
C GLY A 214 -5.38 7.59 22.44
N ILE A 215 -5.85 7.26 21.23
CA ILE A 215 -7.26 7.41 20.85
C ILE A 215 -8.03 6.19 21.38
N PRO A 216 -9.09 6.36 22.19
CA PRO A 216 -9.95 5.28 22.64
C PRO A 216 -10.54 4.42 21.52
N GLU A 217 -10.52 3.10 21.72
CA GLU A 217 -11.01 2.11 20.74
C GLU A 217 -12.44 2.37 20.25
N GLY A 218 -13.32 2.79 21.17
CA GLY A 218 -14.71 3.10 20.84
C GLY A 218 -14.90 4.20 19.80
N MET A 219 -13.89 5.05 19.53
CA MET A 219 -13.98 6.13 18.54
C MET A 219 -13.64 5.72 17.10
N TYR A 220 -12.94 4.60 16.89
CA TYR A 220 -12.53 4.16 15.54
C TYR A 220 -12.98 2.75 15.19
N ARG A 221 -13.46 1.96 16.16
CA ARG A 221 -13.88 0.56 15.95
C ARG A 221 -14.86 0.42 14.78
N ASP A 222 -15.90 1.26 14.74
CA ASP A 222 -16.93 1.17 13.70
C ASP A 222 -16.37 1.50 12.31
N SER A 223 -15.43 2.45 12.21
CA SER A 223 -14.74 2.81 10.97
C SER A 223 -13.89 1.65 10.42
N LEU A 224 -13.28 0.84 11.29
CA LEU A 224 -12.51 -0.34 10.88
C LEU A 224 -13.40 -1.46 10.31
N HIS A 225 -14.60 -1.63 10.87
CA HIS A 225 -15.58 -2.59 10.37
C HIS A 225 -16.21 -2.13 9.03
N HIS A 226 -16.45 -0.82 8.85
CA HIS A 226 -17.01 -0.29 7.60
C HIS A 226 -16.03 -0.32 6.42
N ALA A 227 -14.72 -0.20 6.65
CA ALA A 227 -13.71 -0.33 5.58
C ALA A 227 -13.72 -1.74 4.95
N SER A 228 -14.00 -2.78 5.76
CA SER A 228 -14.18 -4.15 5.29
C SER A 228 -15.49 -4.34 4.52
N ALA A 229 -16.60 -3.74 4.98
CA ALA A 229 -17.89 -3.77 4.28
C ALA A 229 -17.87 -2.99 2.95
N THR A 230 -17.12 -1.89 2.87
CA THR A 230 -16.93 -1.11 1.63
C THR A 230 -16.14 -1.90 0.58
N SER A 231 -15.18 -2.72 1.00
CA SER A 231 -14.49 -3.69 0.13
C SER A 231 -15.45 -4.75 -0.43
N THR A 232 -16.36 -5.27 0.40
CA THR A 232 -17.44 -6.16 -0.05
C THR A 232 -18.34 -5.45 -1.06
N LEU A 233 -18.82 -4.23 -0.78
CA LEU A 233 -19.61 -3.42 -1.73
C LEU A 233 -18.85 -3.13 -3.04
N SER A 234 -17.54 -2.92 -2.98
CA SER A 234 -16.68 -2.72 -4.16
C SER A 234 -16.61 -3.96 -5.05
N ARG A 235 -16.62 -5.19 -4.49
CA ARG A 235 -16.61 -6.45 -5.26
C ARG A 235 -17.90 -6.64 -6.09
N PHE A 236 -19.04 -6.17 -5.61
CA PHE A 236 -20.31 -6.24 -6.35
C PHE A 236 -20.57 -5.03 -7.26
N ALA A 237 -19.78 -3.96 -7.15
CA ALA A 237 -19.91 -2.76 -7.98
C ALA A 237 -19.65 -3.07 -9.46
N GLY A 238 -18.73 -3.99 -9.77
CA GLY A 238 -18.40 -4.44 -11.14
C GLY A 238 -19.44 -5.35 -11.80
N LEU A 239 -20.47 -5.77 -11.07
CA LEU A 239 -21.59 -6.52 -11.66
C LEU A 239 -22.50 -5.57 -12.46
N THR A 240 -23.00 -6.04 -13.59
CA THR A 240 -24.09 -5.40 -14.32
C THR A 240 -25.41 -5.60 -13.58
N LEU A 241 -26.43 -4.82 -13.89
CA LEU A 241 -27.79 -5.02 -13.35
C LEU A 241 -28.27 -6.47 -13.59
N ARG A 242 -27.99 -7.00 -14.78
CA ARG A 242 -28.42 -8.36 -15.14
C ARG A 242 -27.66 -9.45 -14.39
N GLU A 243 -26.36 -9.25 -14.15
CA GLU A 243 -25.58 -10.16 -13.31
C GLU A 243 -26.05 -10.13 -11.85
N ARG A 244 -26.44 -8.95 -11.33
CA ARG A 244 -27.04 -8.82 -10.00
C ARG A 244 -28.36 -9.57 -9.86
N GLU A 245 -29.24 -9.49 -10.86
CA GLU A 245 -30.51 -10.24 -10.87
C GLU A 245 -30.28 -11.76 -10.87
N VAL A 246 -29.35 -12.25 -11.69
CA VAL A 246 -28.96 -13.67 -11.72
C VAL A 246 -28.37 -14.09 -10.37
N LEU A 247 -27.49 -13.28 -9.79
CA LEU A 247 -26.87 -13.56 -8.49
C LEU A 247 -27.88 -13.56 -7.35
N HIS A 248 -28.88 -12.67 -7.39
CA HIS A 248 -29.96 -12.61 -6.40
C HIS A 248 -30.78 -13.90 -6.36
N LEU A 249 -31.16 -14.42 -7.54
CA LEU A 249 -31.88 -15.70 -7.63
C LEU A 249 -30.97 -16.89 -7.25
N LEU A 250 -29.69 -16.82 -7.61
CA LEU A 250 -28.70 -17.83 -7.24
C LEU A 250 -28.52 -17.90 -5.71
N ALA A 251 -28.45 -16.75 -5.03
CA ALA A 251 -28.37 -16.64 -3.56
C ALA A 251 -29.64 -17.19 -2.87
N ARG A 252 -30.80 -17.07 -3.52
CA ARG A 252 -32.07 -17.71 -3.12
C ARG A 252 -32.12 -19.22 -3.32
N GLY A 253 -31.10 -19.80 -3.94
CA GLY A 253 -31.00 -21.24 -4.18
C GLY A 253 -31.56 -21.71 -5.52
N TYR A 254 -32.00 -20.80 -6.40
CA TYR A 254 -32.60 -21.18 -7.70
C TYR A 254 -31.56 -21.81 -8.62
N ARG A 255 -31.91 -22.92 -9.25
CA ARG A 255 -31.11 -23.60 -10.27
C ARG A 255 -31.11 -22.82 -11.59
N ASN A 256 -30.12 -23.09 -12.45
CA ASN A 256 -29.93 -22.30 -13.67
C ASN A 256 -31.13 -22.33 -14.64
N ASP A 257 -31.88 -23.44 -14.66
CA ASP A 257 -33.13 -23.61 -15.40
C ASP A 257 -34.28 -22.79 -14.80
N GLU A 258 -34.38 -22.72 -13.47
CA GLU A 258 -35.37 -21.91 -12.76
C GLU A 258 -35.08 -20.41 -12.92
N ILE A 259 -33.81 -20.00 -12.85
CA ILE A 259 -33.37 -18.64 -13.16
C ILE A 259 -33.67 -18.30 -14.62
N ALA A 260 -33.42 -19.22 -15.55
CA ALA A 260 -33.69 -19.03 -16.97
C ALA A 260 -35.17 -18.78 -17.23
N ALA A 261 -36.05 -19.56 -16.59
CA ALA A 261 -37.50 -19.36 -16.67
C ALA A 261 -37.91 -18.00 -16.05
N THR A 262 -37.41 -17.69 -14.86
CA THR A 262 -37.75 -16.45 -14.12
C THR A 262 -37.34 -15.19 -14.88
N LEU A 263 -36.17 -15.21 -15.50
CA LEU A 263 -35.61 -14.05 -16.20
C LEU A 263 -35.92 -14.06 -17.71
N VAL A 264 -36.68 -15.04 -18.21
CA VAL A 264 -36.98 -15.23 -19.64
C VAL A 264 -35.70 -15.26 -20.48
N LEU A 265 -34.77 -16.14 -20.09
CA LEU A 265 -33.48 -16.37 -20.74
C LEU A 265 -33.32 -17.84 -21.13
N SER A 266 -32.32 -18.16 -21.95
CA SER A 266 -31.92 -19.55 -22.15
C SER A 266 -31.06 -20.06 -20.96
N ALA A 267 -31.14 -21.35 -20.65
CA ALA A 267 -30.28 -21.98 -19.64
C ALA A 267 -28.78 -21.87 -19.97
N LYS A 268 -28.42 -21.74 -21.26
CA LYS A 268 -27.04 -21.45 -21.70
C LYS A 268 -26.64 -20.03 -21.32
N THR A 269 -27.53 -19.06 -21.53
CA THR A 269 -27.31 -17.65 -21.17
C THR A 269 -27.10 -17.49 -19.66
N VAL A 270 -27.92 -18.16 -18.84
CA VAL A 270 -27.75 -18.13 -17.38
C VAL A 270 -26.42 -18.74 -16.96
N ARG A 271 -26.01 -19.88 -17.54
CA ARG A 271 -24.68 -20.47 -17.26
C ARG A 271 -23.54 -19.50 -17.57
N ASN A 272 -23.64 -18.76 -18.67
CA ASN A 272 -22.64 -17.74 -19.03
C ASN A 272 -22.61 -16.59 -18.00
N TYR A 273 -23.77 -16.13 -17.53
CA TYR A 273 -23.83 -15.13 -16.46
C TYR A 273 -23.21 -15.65 -15.17
N VAL A 274 -23.55 -16.88 -14.75
CA VAL A 274 -23.00 -17.49 -13.54
C VAL A 274 -21.47 -17.60 -13.62
N SER A 275 -20.92 -18.04 -14.76
CA SER A 275 -19.47 -18.06 -14.98
C SER A 275 -18.83 -16.68 -14.82
N ARG A 276 -19.38 -15.66 -15.49
CA ARG A 276 -18.86 -14.28 -15.40
C ARG A 276 -18.96 -13.71 -14.00
N ILE A 277 -20.04 -14.04 -13.28
CA ILE A 277 -20.22 -13.63 -11.89
C ILE A 277 -19.14 -14.29 -11.02
N PHE A 278 -18.84 -15.57 -11.22
CA PHE A 278 -17.79 -16.25 -10.45
C PHE A 278 -16.42 -15.63 -10.72
N ASP A 279 -16.12 -15.36 -12.00
CA ASP A 279 -14.88 -14.69 -12.40
C ASP A 279 -14.77 -13.30 -11.75
N LYS A 280 -15.85 -12.49 -11.79
CA LYS A 280 -15.88 -11.14 -11.21
C LYS A 280 -15.82 -11.13 -9.68
N LEU A 281 -16.45 -12.11 -9.03
CA LEU A 281 -16.45 -12.22 -7.57
C LEU A 281 -15.21 -12.95 -7.04
N GLY A 282 -14.37 -13.53 -7.91
CA GLY A 282 -13.18 -14.27 -7.53
C GLY A 282 -13.49 -15.58 -6.77
N VAL A 283 -14.63 -16.22 -7.05
CA VAL A 283 -15.08 -17.44 -6.37
C VAL A 283 -14.99 -18.65 -7.30
N SER A 284 -14.68 -19.81 -6.74
CA SER A 284 -14.44 -21.03 -7.51
C SER A 284 -15.64 -21.98 -7.55
N SER A 285 -16.59 -21.79 -6.63
CA SER A 285 -17.75 -22.67 -6.48
C SER A 285 -19.05 -21.90 -6.29
N ARG A 286 -20.16 -22.58 -6.64
CA ARG A 286 -21.50 -22.07 -6.41
C ARG A 286 -21.79 -21.85 -4.92
N GLY A 287 -21.26 -22.72 -4.06
CA GLY A 287 -21.42 -22.59 -2.61
C GLY A 287 -20.77 -21.30 -2.10
N GLU A 288 -19.52 -21.05 -2.50
CA GLU A 288 -18.81 -19.80 -2.20
C GLU A 288 -19.58 -18.57 -2.70
N ALA A 289 -20.06 -18.60 -3.95
CA ALA A 289 -20.84 -17.50 -4.52
C ALA A 289 -22.12 -17.20 -3.72
N ILE A 290 -22.81 -18.24 -3.23
CA ILE A 290 -24.06 -18.09 -2.45
C ILE A 290 -23.76 -17.49 -1.07
N VAL A 291 -22.75 -18.00 -0.36
CA VAL A 291 -22.37 -17.49 0.97
C VAL A 291 -22.01 -16.01 0.85
N LEU A 292 -21.10 -15.68 -0.07
CA LEU A 292 -20.65 -14.32 -0.30
C LEU A 292 -21.79 -13.37 -0.68
N ALA A 293 -22.73 -13.82 -1.51
CA ALA A 293 -23.88 -13.03 -1.92
C ALA A 293 -24.84 -12.75 -0.75
N LYS A 294 -25.12 -13.74 0.11
CA LYS A 294 -25.99 -13.60 1.28
C LYS A 294 -25.43 -12.65 2.32
N GLU A 295 -24.13 -12.75 2.61
CA GLU A 295 -23.42 -11.83 3.52
C GLU A 295 -23.47 -10.37 3.02
N SER A 296 -23.74 -10.18 1.73
CA SER A 296 -23.76 -8.88 1.05
C SER A 296 -25.17 -8.39 0.72
N GLY A 297 -26.21 -9.06 1.24
CA GLY A 297 -27.61 -8.63 1.10
C GLY A 297 -28.35 -9.11 -0.15
N PHE A 298 -27.78 -10.02 -0.94
CA PHE A 298 -28.50 -10.71 -2.01
C PHE A 298 -29.20 -11.95 -1.44
N GLY A 299 -30.48 -12.16 -1.74
CA GLY A 299 -31.26 -13.25 -1.15
C GLY A 299 -32.73 -12.93 -0.91
#